data_AF-A0A957ARG1-F1
#
_entry.id   AF-A0A957ARG1-F1
#
_cell.length_a   1.000
_cell.length_b   1.000
_cell.length_c   1.000
_cell.angle_alpha   90.00
_cell.angle_beta   90.00
_cell.angle_gamma   90.00
#
_symmetry.space_group_name_H-M   'P 1'
#
loop_
_entity.id
_entity.type
_entity.pdbx_description
1 polymer ?
#
loop_
_entity_poly.entity_id
_entity_poly.type
_entity_poly.pdbx_seq_one_letter_code
_entity_poly.pdbx_strand_id
1 'polypeptide(L)' 'MTERIGFIGLGIMGRGMAANILKAGFSLAVWNRTQERAEELA' A
#
# COMPACT_ATOMS: atom_id res chain seq x y z
N MET A 1 1.80 -16.69 10.83
CA MET A 1 2.41 -16.29 9.54
C MET A 1 1.75 -14.99 9.12
N THR A 2 2.48 -13.90 8.96
CA THR A 2 1.91 -12.64 8.49
C THR A 2 1.79 -12.72 6.96
N GLU A 3 0.58 -12.69 6.43
CA GLU A 3 0.36 -12.70 4.99
C GLU A 3 0.94 -11.43 4.35
N ARG A 4 1.64 -11.59 3.23
CA ARG A 4 2.18 -10.48 2.45
C ARG A 4 1.20 -10.14 1.33
N ILE A 5 0.77 -8.87 1.30
CA ILE A 5 -0.19 -8.34 0.34
C ILE A 5 0.54 -7.52 -0.72
N GLY A 6 0.21 -7.77 -1.99
CA GLY A 6 0.64 -6.92 -3.11
C GLY A 6 -0.47 -5.94 -3.49
N PHE A 7 -0.15 -4.67 -3.67
CA PHE A 7 -1.11 -3.62 -3.98
C PHE A 7 -0.64 -2.75 -5.16
N ILE A 8 -1.46 -2.63 -6.19
CA ILE A 8 -1.12 -1.90 -7.43
C ILE A 8 -2.05 -0.69 -7.56
N GLY A 9 -1.46 0.50 -7.52
CA GLY A 9 -2.15 1.77 -7.77
C GLY A 9 -2.52 2.53 -6.50
N LEU A 10 -2.15 3.81 -6.45
CA LEU A 10 -2.35 4.69 -5.29
C LEU A 10 -3.12 5.96 -5.67
N GLY A 11 -4.27 5.76 -6.32
CA GLY A 11 -5.23 6.82 -6.61
C GLY A 11 -5.97 7.30 -5.35
N ILE A 12 -7.08 8.02 -5.57
CA ILE A 12 -7.90 8.65 -4.51
C ILE A 12 -8.24 7.66 -3.38
N MET A 13 -8.68 6.45 -3.73
CA MET A 13 -9.05 5.42 -2.75
C MET A 13 -7.87 4.51 -2.36
N GLY A 14 -6.93 4.27 -3.28
CA GLY A 14 -5.82 3.32 -3.13
C GLY A 14 -4.97 3.56 -1.89
N ARG A 15 -4.68 4.82 -1.60
CA ARG A 15 -3.86 5.22 -0.44
C ARG A 15 -4.52 4.88 0.90
N GLY A 16 -5.82 5.16 1.04
CA GLY A 16 -6.56 4.84 2.27
C GLY A 16 -6.62 3.32 2.51
N MET A 17 -6.82 2.54 1.45
CA MET A 17 -6.81 1.07 1.54
C MET A 17 -5.43 0.53 1.93
N ALA A 18 -4.36 0.99 1.27
CA ALA A 18 -2.99 0.60 1.60
C ALA A 18 -2.63 0.92 3.07
N ALA A 19 -3.00 2.13 3.54
CA ALA A 19 -2.79 2.52 4.92
C ALA A 19 -3.58 1.64 5.92
N ASN A 20 -4.81 1.25 5.58
CA ASN A 20 -5.60 0.35 6.43
C ASN A 20 -5.00 -1.06 6.51
N ILE A 21 -4.45 -1.58 5.41
CA ILE A 21 -3.76 -2.87 5.38
C ILE A 21 -2.54 -2.85 6.30
N LEU A 22 -1.73 -1.79 6.24
CA LEU A 22 -0.59 -1.59 7.15
C LEU A 22 -1.05 -1.49 8.62
N LYS A 23 -2.10 -0.71 8.90
CA LYS A 23 -2.67 -0.58 10.25
C LYS A 23 -3.20 -1.90 10.81
N ALA A 24 -3.69 -2.79 9.96
CA ALA A 24 -4.15 -4.12 10.35
C ALA A 24 -2.99 -5.11 10.63
N GLY A 25 -1.73 -4.69 10.44
CA GLY A 25 -0.55 -5.47 10.79
C GLY A 25 -0.05 -6.40 9.68
N PHE A 26 -0.57 -6.26 8.45
CA PHE A 26 -0.11 -7.04 7.31
C PHE A 26 1.15 -6.45 6.69
N SER A 27 1.99 -7.31 6.12
CA SER A 27 3.10 -6.87 5.28
C SER A 27 2.57 -6.43 3.92
N LEU A 28 2.93 -5.22 3.46
CA LEU A 28 2.43 -4.66 2.21
C LEU A 28 3.58 -4.34 1.24
N ALA A 29 3.47 -4.82 0.00
CA ALA A 29 4.29 -4.39 -1.13
C ALA A 29 3.42 -3.58 -2.09
N VAL A 30 3.86 -2.37 -2.43
CA VAL A 30 3.08 -1.44 -3.26
C VAL A 30 3.81 -1.09 -4.53
N TRP A 31 3.08 -1.03 -5.64
CA TRP A 31 3.57 -0.46 -6.88
C TRP A 31 2.59 0.60 -7.39
N ASN A 32 3.12 1.70 -7.91
CA ASN A 32 2.34 2.72 -8.59
C ASN A 32 3.16 3.29 -9.75
N ARG A 33 2.48 3.65 -10.84
CA ARG A 33 3.15 4.24 -12.03
C ARG A 33 3.98 5.47 -11.68
N THR A 34 3.47 6.33 -10.81
CA THR A 34 4.22 7.45 -10.23
C THR A 34 4.79 7.01 -8.90
N GLN A 35 6.10 6.79 -8.85
CA GLN A 35 6.79 6.17 -7.71
C GLN A 35 6.63 6.96 -6.40
N GLU A 36 6.70 8.29 -6.47
CA GLU A 36 6.54 9.21 -5.32
C GLU A 36 5.28 8.90 -4.50
N ARG A 37 4.20 8.48 -5.16
CA ARG A 37 2.93 8.15 -4.50
C ARG A 37 3.04 6.94 -3.57
N ALA A 38 3.95 6.00 -3.87
CA ALA A 38 4.21 4.82 -3.05
C ALA A 38 5.18 5.10 -1.91
N GLU A 39 6.09 6.05 -2.08
CA GLU A 39 7.03 6.47 -1.04
C GLU A 39 6.32 7.17 0.13
N GLU A 40 5.20 7.85 -0.14
CA GLU A 40 4.35 8.47 0.89
C GLU A 40 3.68 7.45 1.86
N LEU A 41 3.76 6.14 1.60
CA LEU A 41 3.21 5.09 2.47
C LEU A 41 4.24 4.45 3.42
N ALA A 42 5.52 4.85 3.33
CA ALA A 42 6.62 4.34 4.14
C ALA A 42 6.66 4.95 5.56
#